data_AF-A0A8I1UEA8-F1
#
_entry.id   AF-A0A8I1UEA8-F1
#
_cell.length_a   1.000
_cell.length_b   1.000
_cell.length_c   1.000
_cell.angle_alpha   90.00
_cell.angle_beta   90.00
_cell.angle_gamma   90.00
#
_symmetry.space_group_name_H-M   'P 1'
#
loop_
_entity.id
_entity.type
_entity.pdbx_description
1 polymer ?
#
loop_
_entity_poly.entity_id
_entity_poly.type
_entity_poly.pdbx_seq_one_letter_code
_entity_poly.pdbx_strand_id
1 'polypeptide(L)' 'MTTKAPPGAFDPARHLEAMAPALGLTISEAQKPAVLQFIAIAHGMAQLVAAAPLADDSLELAPHFRPGLSGAER' A
#
# COMPACT_ATOMS: atom_id res chain seq x y z
N MET A 1 9.62 -14.59 -21.47
CA MET A 1 8.69 -13.64 -22.10
C MET A 1 8.44 -12.52 -21.10
N THR A 2 9.11 -11.37 -21.23
CA THR A 2 8.91 -10.21 -20.35
C THR A 2 7.88 -9.29 -21.01
N THR A 3 6.61 -9.45 -20.66
CA THR A 3 5.54 -8.53 -21.04
C THR A 3 5.78 -7.20 -20.31
N LYS A 4 6.25 -6.19 -21.04
CA LYS A 4 6.34 -4.81 -20.55
C LYS A 4 4.93 -4.31 -20.26
N ALA A 5 4.67 -3.86 -19.03
CA ALA A 5 3.39 -3.26 -18.65
C ALA A 5 3.10 -2.02 -19.54
N PRO A 6 1.82 -1.74 -19.88
CA PRO A 6 1.47 -0.61 -20.73
C PRO A 6 1.92 0.72 -20.09
N PRO A 7 2.23 1.76 -20.89
CA PRO A 7 2.68 3.05 -20.37
C PRO A 7 1.62 3.64 -19.43
N GLY A 8 2.01 3.87 -18.17
CA GLY A 8 1.13 4.36 -17.10
C GLY A 8 0.63 3.27 -16.12
N ALA A 9 0.86 1.99 -16.42
CA ALA A 9 0.56 0.91 -15.49
C ALA A 9 1.56 0.87 -14.33
N PHE A 10 1.09 0.41 -13.17
CA PHE A 10 1.93 0.20 -12.00
C PHE A 10 2.99 -0.88 -12.28
N ASP A 11 4.23 -0.58 -11.91
CA ASP A 11 5.38 -1.47 -12.04
C ASP A 11 5.87 -1.87 -10.64
N PRO A 12 5.57 -3.10 -10.18
CA PRO A 12 5.98 -3.58 -8.86
C PRO A 12 7.50 -3.56 -8.64
N ALA A 13 8.29 -3.82 -9.69
CA ALA A 13 9.75 -3.87 -9.58
C ALA A 13 10.31 -2.47 -9.40
N ARG A 14 9.86 -1.52 -10.21
CA ARG A 14 10.23 -0.11 -10.05
C ARG A 14 9.80 0.44 -8.70
N HIS A 15 8.61 0.08 -8.22
CA HIS A 15 8.13 0.50 -6.89
C HIS A 15 9.01 -0.09 -5.77
N LEU A 16 9.33 -1.39 -5.84
CA LEU A 16 10.19 -2.06 -4.86
C LEU A 16 11.57 -1.41 -4.77
N GLU A 17 12.23 -1.19 -5.91
CA GLU A 17 13.58 -0.59 -5.97
C GLU A 17 13.59 0.85 -5.44
N ALA A 18 12.51 1.61 -5.61
CA ALA A 18 12.38 2.94 -5.06
C ALA A 18 12.11 2.93 -3.54
N MET A 19 11.27 2.00 -3.06
CA MET A 19 10.74 2.06 -1.70
C MET A 19 11.54 1.28 -0.66
N ALA A 20 12.16 0.17 -1.05
CA ALA A 20 13.01 -0.59 -0.14
C ALA A 20 14.08 0.28 0.55
N PRO A 21 14.90 1.08 -0.16
CA PRO A 21 15.91 1.93 0.50
C PRO A 21 15.30 3.04 1.34
N ALA A 22 14.20 3.65 0.90
CA ALA A 22 13.52 4.71 1.65
C ALA A 22 12.97 4.22 3.00
N LEU A 23 12.65 2.92 3.09
CA LEU A 23 12.18 2.27 4.31
C LEU A 23 13.31 1.58 5.10
N GLY A 24 14.57 1.67 4.63
CA GLY A 24 15.71 0.98 5.25
C GLY A 24 15.65 -0.55 5.14
N LEU A 25 14.96 -1.07 4.12
CA LEU A 25 14.78 -2.50 3.90
C LEU A 25 15.82 -3.04 2.91
N THR A 26 16.47 -4.13 3.29
CA THR A 26 17.31 -4.92 2.38
C THR A 26 16.55 -6.15 1.93
N ILE A 27 16.21 -6.23 0.64
CA ILE A 27 15.53 -7.37 0.03
C ILE A 27 16.54 -8.14 -0.82
N SER A 28 16.82 -9.38 -0.43
CA SER A 28 17.75 -10.24 -1.17
C SER A 28 17.15 -10.70 -2.51
N GLU A 29 18.00 -11.05 -3.47
CA GLU A 29 17.57 -11.57 -4.78
C GLU A 29 16.69 -12.81 -4.66
N ALA A 30 16.90 -13.66 -3.64
CA ALA A 30 16.06 -14.83 -3.38
C ALA A 30 14.65 -14.44 -2.88
N GLN A 31 14.50 -13.31 -2.20
CA GLN A 31 13.22 -12.82 -1.69
C GLN A 31 12.44 -12.01 -2.74
N LYS A 32 13.14 -11.33 -3.65
CA LYS A 32 12.55 -10.43 -4.66
C LYS A 32 11.34 -11.05 -5.39
N PRO A 33 11.36 -12.29 -5.91
CA PRO A 33 10.21 -12.84 -6.62
C PRO A 33 8.92 -12.87 -5.78
N ALA A 34 9.02 -13.28 -4.52
CA ALA A 34 7.87 -13.34 -3.61
C ALA A 34 7.38 -11.94 -3.23
N VAL A 35 8.30 -11.01 -2.96
CA VAL A 35 7.94 -9.62 -2.62
C VAL A 35 7.21 -8.95 -3.78
N LEU A 36 7.67 -9.13 -5.01
CA LEU A 36 7.02 -8.58 -6.20
C LEU A 36 5.59 -9.11 -6.38
N GLN A 37 5.35 -10.39 -6.10
CA GLN A 37 4.01 -10.96 -6.11
C GLN A 37 3.08 -10.27 -5.11
N PHE A 38 3.55 -10.06 -3.87
CA PHE A 38 2.73 -9.40 -2.84
C PHE A 38 2.50 -7.91 -3.12
N ILE A 39 3.47 -7.20 -3.70
CA ILE A 39 3.29 -5.81 -4.13
C ILE A 39 2.21 -5.72 -5.22
N ALA A 40 2.17 -6.65 -6.18
CA ALA A 40 1.13 -6.67 -7.20
C ALA A 40 -0.27 -6.93 -6.60
N ILE A 41 -0.38 -7.84 -5.63
CA ILE A 41 -1.64 -8.11 -4.91
C ILE A 41 -2.09 -6.86 -4.14
N ALA A 42 -1.18 -6.24 -3.39
CA ALA A 42 -1.46 -5.03 -2.62
C ALA A 42 -1.92 -3.88 -3.53
N HIS A 43 -1.34 -3.73 -4.72
CA HIS A 43 -1.82 -2.75 -5.69
C HIS A 43 -3.26 -3.01 -6.12
N GLY A 44 -3.62 -4.26 -6.40
CA GLY A 44 -5.01 -4.62 -6.72
C GLY A 44 -5.97 -4.31 -5.57
N MET A 45 -5.59 -4.62 -4.33
CA MET A 45 -6.38 -4.27 -3.14
C MET A 45 -6.53 -2.75 -3.00
N ALA A 46 -5.45 -1.99 -3.21
CA ALA A 46 -5.49 -0.53 -3.14
C ALA A 46 -6.42 0.07 -4.20
N GLN A 47 -6.45 -0.49 -5.42
CA GLN A 47 -7.40 -0.06 -6.45
C GLN A 47 -8.86 -0.31 -6.06
N LEU A 48 -9.16 -1.45 -5.40
CA LEU A 48 -10.51 -1.72 -4.91
C LEU A 48 -10.93 -0.72 -3.84
N VAL A 49 -10.04 -0.38 -2.90
CA VAL A 49 -10.31 0.62 -1.86
C VAL A 49 -10.46 2.01 -2.48
N ALA A 50 -9.60 2.38 -3.43
CA ALA A 50 -9.66 3.69 -4.09
C ALA A 50 -10.93 3.88 -4.94
N ALA A 51 -11.54 2.78 -5.41
CA ALA A 51 -12.80 2.80 -6.15
C ALA A 51 -14.05 2.77 -5.24
N ALA A 52 -13.89 2.65 -3.92
CA ALA A 52 -15.02 2.63 -2.99
C ALA A 52 -15.74 3.98 -3.00
N PRO A 53 -17.08 4.00 -3.06
CA PRO A 53 -17.83 5.26 -3.07
C PRO A 53 -17.76 5.91 -1.70
N LEU A 54 -17.01 7.00 -1.62
CA LEU A 54 -16.95 7.90 -0.46
C LEU A 54 -17.42 9.28 -0.91
N ALA A 55 -18.10 10.01 -0.03
CA ALA A 55 -18.41 11.40 -0.31
C ALA A 55 -17.11 12.21 -0.31
N ASP A 56 -16.92 13.09 -1.29
CA ASP A 56 -15.68 13.87 -1.47
C ASP A 56 -15.34 14.78 -0.28
N ASP A 57 -16.35 15.08 0.56
CA ASP A 57 -16.23 15.87 1.79
C ASP A 57 -16.09 15.01 3.06
N SER A 58 -16.14 13.68 2.94
CA SER A 58 -15.97 12.76 4.06
C SER A 58 -14.50 12.42 4.26
N LEU A 59 -13.87 13.11 5.22
CA LEU A 59 -12.53 12.80 5.74
C LEU A 59 -12.59 12.11 7.11
N GLU A 60 -13.74 11.56 7.48
CA GLU A 60 -13.88 10.83 8.73
C GLU A 60 -13.06 9.55 8.67
N LEU A 61 -11.90 9.61 9.31
CA LEU A 61 -11.08 8.45 9.53
C LEU A 61 -11.78 7.51 10.52
N ALA A 62 -11.49 6.20 10.41
CA ALA A 62 -11.95 5.23 11.40
C ALA A 62 -11.64 5.72 12.83
N PRO A 63 -12.52 5.49 13.82
CA PRO A 63 -12.43 6.13 15.13
C PRO A 63 -11.02 6.06 15.72
N HIS A 64 -10.44 7.24 15.92
CA HIS A 64 -9.04 7.42 16.32
C HIS A 64 -8.86 7.67 17.81
N PHE A 65 -7.60 7.54 18.24
CA PHE A 65 -7.12 7.90 19.55
C PHE A 65 -7.67 9.27 19.99
N ARG A 66 -8.36 9.28 21.13
CA ARG A 66 -8.87 10.49 21.79
C ARG A 66 -7.99 10.79 23.01
N PRO A 67 -6.99 11.68 22.89
CA PRO A 67 -6.19 12.06 24.04
C PRO A 67 -7.11 12.69 25.11
N GLY A 68 -7.02 12.21 26.35
CA GLY A 68 -7.77 12.77 27.48
C GLY A 68 -9.03 12.00 27.90
N LEU A 69 -9.41 10.91 27.23
CA LEU A 69 -10.37 9.96 27.82
C LEU A 69 -9.64 9.11 28.87
N SER A 70 -9.68 9.54 30.14
CA SER A 70 -9.39 8.64 31.26
C SER A 70 -10.36 7.47 31.17
N GLY A 71 -9.89 6.23 31.37
CA GLY A 71 -10.67 5.00 31.16
C GLY A 71 -11.88 4.75 32.07
N ALA A 72 -12.58 5.80 32.52
CA ALA A 72 -13.76 5.75 33.38
C ALA A 72 -15.09 5.74 32.60
N GLU A 73 -15.08 5.89 31.28
CA GLU A 73 -16.29 5.87 30.43
C GLU A 73 -16.18 4.79 29.34
N ARG A 74 -16.09 3.52 29.77
CA ARG A 74 -16.45 2.37 28.93
C ARG A 74 -17.63 1.63 29.54
#